data_AF-A0A3D1QSF1-F1
#
_entry.id   AF-A0A3D1QSF1-F1
#
_cell.length_a   1.000
_cell.length_b   1.000
_cell.length_c   1.000
_cell.angle_alpha   90.00
_cell.angle_beta   90.00
_cell.angle_gamma   90.00
#
_symmetry.space_group_name_H-M   'P 1'
#
loop_
_entity.id
_entity.type
_entity.pdbx_description
1 polymer ?
#
loop_
_entity_poly.entity_id
_entity_poly.type
_entity_poly.pdbx_seq_one_letter_code
_entity_poly.pdbx_strand_id
1 'polypeptide(L)' 'LATMACHAAVRAHQVLSAEESRALLDALDAIDFNTRCPHGRPVAAELTLADLEKQVARR' A
#
# COMPACT_ATOMS: atom_id res chain seq x y z
N LEU A 1 -19.71 -3.90 4.59
CA LEU A 1 -18.77 -2.78 4.34
C LEU A 1 -17.46 -3.25 3.72
N ALA A 2 -16.76 -4.23 4.31
CA ALA A 2 -15.49 -4.75 3.79
C ALA A 2 -15.55 -5.15 2.29
N THR A 3 -16.58 -5.87 1.87
CA THR A 3 -16.81 -6.24 0.45
C THR A 3 -16.88 -5.01 -0.46
N MET A 4 -17.71 -4.02 -0.13
CA MET A 4 -17.84 -2.79 -0.92
C MET A 4 -16.51 -2.04 -1.01
N ALA A 5 -15.77 -1.93 0.10
CA ALA A 5 -14.45 -1.30 0.13
C ALA A 5 -13.45 -2.02 -0.80
N CYS A 6 -13.47 -3.35 -0.84
CA CYS A 6 -12.62 -4.10 -1.74
C CYS A 6 -13.00 -3.96 -3.21
N HIS A 7 -14.29 -3.83 -3.53
CA HIS A 7 -14.70 -3.58 -4.91
C HIS A 7 -14.36 -2.17 -5.40
N ALA A 8 -14.42 -1.18 -4.51
CA ALA A 8 -14.10 0.22 -4.80
C ALA A 8 -12.60 0.55 -4.73
N ALA A 9 -11.77 -0.34 -4.17
CA ALA A 9 -10.33 -0.12 -4.05
C ALA A 9 -9.63 -0.04 -5.41
N VAL A 10 -8.58 0.79 -5.46
CA VAL A 10 -7.61 0.80 -6.56
C VAL A 10 -7.02 -0.61 -6.73
N ARG A 11 -6.85 -1.02 -7.99
CA ARG A 11 -6.42 -2.35 -8.41
C ARG A 11 -5.04 -2.31 -9.05
N ALA A 12 -4.40 -3.47 -9.06
CA ALA A 12 -3.16 -3.66 -9.81
C ALA A 12 -3.34 -3.21 -11.27
N HIS A 13 -2.29 -2.59 -11.82
CA HIS A 13 -2.24 -2.07 -13.19
C HIS A 13 -3.15 -0.88 -13.51
N GLN A 14 -3.85 -0.31 -12.52
CA GLN A 14 -4.45 1.01 -12.70
C GLN A 14 -3.35 2.07 -12.64
N VAL A 15 -3.30 2.93 -13.66
CA VAL A 15 -2.36 4.06 -13.71
C VAL A 15 -2.91 5.14 -12.80
N LEU A 16 -2.08 5.59 -11.87
CA LEU A 16 -2.35 6.75 -11.01
C LEU A 16 -1.38 7.86 -11.35
N SER A 17 -1.86 9.09 -11.32
CA SER A 17 -1.01 10.27 -11.24
C SER A 17 -0.25 10.30 -9.91
N ALA A 18 0.81 11.12 -9.85
CA ALA A 18 1.52 11.35 -8.60
C ALA A 18 0.62 11.96 -7.51
N GLU A 19 -0.33 12.81 -7.91
CA GLU A 19 -1.29 13.45 -7.00
C GLU A 19 -2.26 12.43 -6.39
N GLU A 20 -2.86 11.57 -7.22
CA GLU A 20 -3.74 10.49 -6.75
C GLU A 20 -2.99 9.51 -5.85
N SER A 21 -1.75 9.18 -6.19
CA SER A 21 -0.91 8.30 -5.38
C SER A 21 -0.63 8.90 -4.01
N ARG A 22 -0.31 10.20 -3.94
CA ARG A 22 -0.10 10.91 -2.67
C ARG A 22 -1.39 10.97 -1.85
N ALA A 23 -2.52 11.32 -2.47
CA ALA A 23 -3.81 11.39 -1.80
C ALA A 23 -4.22 10.05 -1.15
N LEU A 24 -3.91 8.91 -1.78
CA LEU A 24 -4.14 7.59 -1.20
C LEU A 24 -3.28 7.31 0.04
N LEU A 25 -2.02 7.74 0.03
CA LEU A 25 -1.11 7.60 1.17
C LEU A 25 -1.54 8.50 2.32
N ASP A 26 -1.89 9.76 2.05
CA ASP A 26 -2.38 10.70 3.07
C ASP A 26 -3.70 10.18 3.69
N ALA A 27 -4.60 9.61 2.87
CA ALA A 27 -5.82 8.98 3.36
C ALA A 27 -5.54 7.73 4.21
N LEU A 28 -4.48 6.96 3.89
CA LEU A 28 -4.06 5.82 4.69
C LEU A 28 -3.53 6.24 6.06
N ASP A 29 -2.73 7.31 6.11
CA ASP A 29 -2.15 7.84 7.35
C ASP A 29 -3.23 8.37 8.32
N ALA A 30 -4.38 8.83 7.79
CA ALA A 30 -5.51 9.30 8.58
C ALA A 30 -6.36 8.18 9.22
N ILE A 31 -6.09 6.90 8.92
CA ILE A 31 -6.88 5.75 9.41
C ILE A 31 -6.17 5.08 10.59
N ASP A 32 -6.88 4.88 11.70
CA ASP A 32 -6.33 4.28 12.93
C ASP A 32 -5.82 2.83 12.76
N PHE A 33 -6.34 2.08 11.78
CA PHE A 33 -5.95 0.69 11.48
C PHE A 33 -5.22 0.53 10.13
N ASN A 34 -4.34 1.47 9.81
CA ASN A 34 -3.63 1.59 8.53
C ASN A 34 -2.67 0.45 8.13
N THR A 35 -2.49 -0.59 8.95
CA THR A 35 -1.55 -1.69 8.64
C THR A 35 -2.18 -2.84 7.90
N ARG A 36 -3.52 -2.99 7.96
CA ARG A 36 -4.26 -4.10 7.34
C ARG A 36 -5.55 -3.62 6.71
N CYS A 37 -5.93 -4.24 5.60
CA CYS A 37 -7.23 -4.00 5.01
C CYS A 37 -8.34 -4.64 5.88
N PRO A 38 -9.62 -4.28 5.65
CA PRO A 38 -10.76 -4.86 6.38
C PRO A 38 -10.90 -6.39 6.28
N HIS A 39 -10.17 -7.06 5.37
CA HIS A 39 -10.10 -8.52 5.25
C HIS A 39 -8.80 -9.13 5.78
N GLY A 40 -7.93 -8.33 6.42
CA GLY A 40 -6.73 -8.79 7.11
C GLY A 40 -5.45 -8.85 6.28
N ARG A 41 -5.49 -8.50 4.98
CA ARG A 41 -4.27 -8.42 4.14
C ARG A 41 -3.43 -7.20 4.54
N PRO A 42 -2.09 -7.31 4.62
CA PRO A 42 -1.24 -6.16 4.83
C PRO A 42 -1.38 -5.17 3.67
N VAL A 43 -1.41 -3.88 3.97
CA VAL A 43 -1.54 -2.80 2.96
C VAL A 43 -0.24 -2.03 2.73
N ALA A 44 0.71 -2.15 3.66
CA ALA A 44 2.06 -1.60 3.56
C ALA A 44 3.07 -2.64 4.02
N ALA A 45 4.29 -2.53 3.49
CA ALA A 45 5.45 -3.30 3.92
C ALA A 45 6.66 -2.36 3.99
N GLU A 46 7.50 -2.55 4.99
CA GLU A 46 8.77 -1.84 5.11
C GLU A 46 9.85 -2.60 4.34
N LEU A 47 10.61 -1.90 3.52
CA LEU A 47 11.77 -2.45 2.82
C LEU A 47 12.98 -1.60 3.22
N THR A 48 13.89 -2.18 4.01
CA THR A 48 15.10 -1.47 4.41
C THR A 48 16.12 -1.42 3.26
N LEU A 49 17.07 -0.49 3.33
CA LEU A 49 18.16 -0.44 2.36
C LEU A 49 18.98 -1.73 2.36
N ALA A 50 19.19 -2.35 3.53
CA ALA A 50 19.89 -3.63 3.65
C ALA A 50 19.13 -4.78 2.98
N ASP A 51 17.80 -4.82 3.12
CA ASP A 51 16.95 -5.81 2.43
C ASP A 51 17.03 -5.63 0.91
N LEU A 52 16.99 -4.37 0.45
CA LEU A 52 17.12 -4.04 -0.96
C LEU A 52 18.49 -4.48 -1.51
N GLU A 53 19.59 -4.15 -0.84
CA GLU A 53 20.95 -4.56 -1.22
C GLU A 53 21.09 -6.07 -1.39
N LYS A 54 20.49 -6.84 -0.47
CA LYS A 54 20.48 -8.31 -0.51
C LYS A 54 19.67 -8.84 -1.71
N GLN A 55 18.53 -8.23 -2.03
CA GLN A 55 17.67 -8.67 -3.13
C GLN A 55 18.28 -8.41 -4.51
N VAL A 56 19.05 -7.34 -4.67
CA VAL A 56 19.70 -7.00 -5.95
C VAL A 56 21.15 -7.49 -6.07
N ALA A 57 21.57 -8.42 -5.19
CA ALA A 57 22.91 -9.02 -5.18
C ALA A 57 24.06 -8.01 -5.17
N ARG A 58 23.91 -6.88 -4.45
CA ARG A 58 24.96 -5.88 -4.26
C ARG A 58 25.93 -6.23 -3.12
N ARG A 59 25.79 -7.41 -2.50
CA ARG A 59 26.72 -8.06 -1.56
C ARG A 59 26.60 -9.58 -1.65
#